data_AF-A0A3D5CL61-F1
#
_entry.id   AF-A0A3D5CL61-F1
#
_cell.length_a   1.000
_cell.length_b   1.000
_cell.length_c   1.000
_cell.angle_alpha   90.00
_cell.angle_beta   90.00
_cell.angle_gamma   90.00
#
_symmetry.space_group_name_H-M   'P 1'
#
loop_
_entity.id
_entity.type
_entity.pdbx_description
1 polymer ?
#
loop_
_entity_poly.entity_id
_entity_poly.type
_entity_poly.pdbx_seq_one_letter_code
_entity_poly.pdbx_strand_id
1 'polypeptide(L)'
;MLRSNPRLKLMTVSSLILIVLSMYMVLIYAPREVIMGEIQRIFYYHVSSGWIAALAFLVTLITSIMFLATQNERHDHIAISSAEIGVIFTTMNIVSGSVWARPVWNTWWTWDP
;
A
#
# COMPACT_ATOMS: atom_id res chain seq x y z
N MET A 1 9.86 17.85 20.35
CA MET A 1 9.44 18.95 19.45
C MET A 1 9.86 18.62 18.03
N LEU A 2 8.91 18.27 17.15
CA LEU A 2 9.19 18.02 15.74
C LEU A 2 9.63 19.34 15.08
N ARG A 3 10.92 19.46 14.76
CA ARG A 3 11.47 20.63 14.06
C ARG A 3 10.80 20.72 12.68
N SER A 4 10.17 21.85 12.36
CA SER A 4 9.46 22.02 11.10
C SER A 4 10.44 22.01 9.91
N ASN A 5 10.64 20.84 9.30
CA ASN A 5 11.46 20.72 8.11
C ASN A 5 10.59 21.01 6.88
N PRO A 6 10.92 22.03 6.07
CA PRO A 6 10.13 22.37 4.88
C PRO A 6 10.04 21.22 3.88
N ARG A 7 11.05 20.35 3.81
CA ARG A 7 11.04 19.17 2.92
C ARG A 7 10.01 18.13 3.38
N LEU A 8 9.95 17.86 4.69
CA LEU A 8 8.95 16.93 5.23
C LEU A 8 7.53 17.47 5.03
N LYS A 9 7.31 18.76 5.29
CA LYS A 9 6.02 19.42 5.01
C LYS A 9 5.61 19.28 3.55
N LEU A 10 6.54 19.50 2.63
CA LEU A 10 6.28 19.36 1.20
C LEU A 10 5.88 17.92 0.85
N MET A 11 6.61 16.92 1.36
CA MET A 11 6.30 15.49 1.13
C MET A 11 4.94 15.09 1.71
N THR A 12 4.57 15.60 2.88
CA THR A 12 3.26 15.34 3.49
C THR A 12 2.13 15.96 2.66
N VAL A 13 2.28 17.23 2.25
CA VAL A 13 1.25 17.91 1.44
C VAL A 13 1.12 17.25 0.08
N SER A 14 2.22 16.92 -0.59
CA SER A 14 2.16 16.23 -1.89
C SER A 14 1.55 14.83 -1.77
N SER A 15 1.86 14.08 -0.71
CA SER A 15 1.24 12.78 -0.43
C SER A 15 -0.27 12.90 -0.26
N LEU A 16 -0.76 13.88 0.52
CA LEU A 16 -2.19 14.13 0.69
C LEU A 16 -2.89 14.46 -0.63
N ILE A 17 -2.29 15.33 -1.44
CA ILE A 17 -2.81 15.69 -2.76
C ILE A 17 -2.90 14.45 -3.66
N LEU A 18 -1.85 13.63 -3.70
CA LEU A 18 -1.82 12.40 -4.50
C LEU A 18 -2.84 11.36 -4.03
N ILE A 19 -3.07 11.24 -2.72
CA ILE A 19 -4.11 10.35 -2.18
C ILE A 19 -5.49 10.81 -2.65
N VAL A 20 -5.84 12.09 -2.51
CA VAL A 20 -7.12 12.63 -2.97
C VAL A 20 -7.29 12.47 -4.48
N LEU A 21 -6.25 12.77 -5.25
CA LEU A 21 -6.25 12.58 -6.69
C LEU A 21 -6.46 11.11 -7.06
N SER A 22 -5.79 10.18 -6.38
CA SER A 22 -5.97 8.75 -6.61
C SER A 22 -7.41 8.31 -6.35
N MET A 23 -8.05 8.80 -5.29
CA MET A 23 -9.45 8.47 -4.98
C MET A 23 -10.39 8.98 -6.06
N TYR A 24 -10.18 10.21 -6.53
CA TYR A 24 -10.94 10.75 -7.66
C TYR A 24 -10.76 9.90 -8.93
N MET A 25 -9.50 9.54 -9.25
CA MET A 25 -9.19 8.79 -10.46
C MET A 25 -9.83 7.40 -10.45
N VAL A 26 -9.85 6.72 -9.30
CA VAL A 26 -10.42 5.37 -9.18
C VAL A 26 -11.95 5.41 -9.10
N LEU A 27 -12.52 6.32 -8.33
CA LEU A 27 -13.98 6.32 -8.05
C LEU A 27 -14.80 7.01 -9.15
N ILE A 28 -14.23 8.01 -9.84
CA ILE A 28 -14.99 8.86 -10.76
C ILE A 28 -14.46 8.75 -12.19
N TYR A 29 -13.15 8.82 -12.39
CA TYR A 29 -12.56 8.88 -13.73
C TYR A 29 -12.47 7.51 -14.40
N ALA A 30 -12.11 6.46 -13.65
CA ALA A 30 -11.95 5.13 -14.21
C ALA A 30 -13.25 4.66 -14.88
N PRO A 31 -13.22 4.23 -16.16
CA PRO A 31 -14.42 3.76 -16.83
C PRO A 31 -14.96 2.51 -16.11
N ARG A 32 -16.28 2.34 -16.18
CA ARG A 32 -16.92 1.14 -15.68
C ARG A 32 -16.56 -0.05 -16.59
N GLU A 33 -16.17 -1.16 -15.99
CA GLU A 33 -15.87 -2.39 -16.73
C GLU A 33 -17.17 -3.09 -17.18
N VAL A 34 -17.12 -3.83 -18.29
CA VAL A 34 -18.31 -4.36 -18.98
C VAL A 34 -18.94 -5.55 -18.25
N ILE A 35 -18.13 -6.44 -17.65
CA ILE A 35 -18.57 -7.72 -17.08
C ILE A 35 -18.88 -7.59 -15.58
N MET A 36 -17.90 -7.14 -14.81
CA MET A 36 -17.93 -6.97 -13.36
C MET A 36 -18.52 -5.62 -12.93
N GLY A 37 -18.56 -4.64 -13.82
CA GLY A 37 -19.13 -3.32 -13.50
C GLY A 37 -18.27 -2.51 -12.54
N GLU A 38 -18.91 -1.88 -11.55
CA GLU A 38 -18.27 -0.94 -10.62
C GLU A 38 -17.28 -1.62 -9.67
N ILE A 39 -17.51 -2.89 -9.31
CA ILE A 39 -16.68 -3.59 -8.32
C ILE A 39 -15.23 -3.78 -8.79
N GLN A 40 -15.03 -3.85 -10.10
CA GLN A 40 -13.70 -3.99 -10.69
C GLN A 40 -12.78 -2.83 -10.31
N ARG A 41 -13.33 -1.63 -10.06
CA ARG A 41 -12.52 -0.45 -9.70
C ARG A 41 -11.71 -0.65 -8.41
N ILE A 42 -12.13 -1.57 -7.53
CA ILE A 42 -11.37 -1.94 -6.33
C ILE A 42 -9.99 -2.50 -6.68
N PHE A 43 -9.82 -3.15 -7.85
CA PHE A 43 -8.52 -3.69 -8.28
C PHE A 43 -7.43 -2.63 -8.39
N TYR A 44 -7.78 -1.39 -8.76
CA TYR A 44 -6.79 -0.31 -8.83
C TYR A 44 -6.16 -0.02 -7.46
N TYR A 45 -6.92 -0.17 -6.36
CA TYR A 45 -6.35 -0.08 -5.02
C TYR A 45 -5.73 -1.40 -4.56
N HIS A 46 -6.38 -2.52 -4.80
CA HIS A 46 -5.93 -3.83 -4.37
C HIS A 46 -4.55 -4.16 -4.93
N VAL A 47 -4.41 -4.18 -6.27
CA VAL A 47 -3.16 -4.57 -6.94
C VAL A 47 -2.03 -3.62 -6.58
N SER A 48 -2.29 -2.31 -6.59
CA SER A 48 -1.28 -1.32 -6.19
C SER A 48 -0.86 -1.50 -4.73
N SER A 49 -1.77 -1.80 -3.82
CA SER A 49 -1.44 -2.05 -2.41
C SER A 49 -0.57 -3.30 -2.24
N GLY A 50 -0.87 -4.37 -2.97
CA GLY A 50 -0.05 -5.58 -2.99
C GLY A 50 1.39 -5.32 -3.44
N TRP A 51 1.58 -4.54 -4.51
CA TRP A 51 2.92 -4.18 -4.99
C TRP A 51 3.70 -3.33 -3.99
N ILE A 52 3.06 -2.33 -3.38
CA ILE A 52 3.72 -1.49 -2.36
C ILE A 52 4.07 -2.30 -1.13
N ALA A 53 3.20 -3.20 -0.67
CA ALA A 53 3.48 -4.10 0.43
C ALA A 53 4.70 -4.99 0.14
N ALA A 54 4.74 -5.63 -1.04
CA ALA A 54 5.86 -6.47 -1.45
C ALA A 54 7.18 -5.69 -1.50
N LEU A 55 7.17 -4.50 -2.11
CA LEU A 55 8.35 -3.64 -2.17
C LEU A 55 8.81 -3.19 -0.78
N ALA A 56 7.88 -2.82 0.11
CA ALA A 56 8.17 -2.39 1.46
C ALA A 56 8.84 -3.49 2.29
N PHE A 57 8.38 -4.74 2.17
CA PHE A 57 9.05 -5.87 2.82
C PHE A 57 10.37 -6.24 2.17
N LEU A 58 10.53 -6.07 0.86
CA LEU A 58 11.83 -6.25 0.20
C LEU A 58 12.86 -5.22 0.70
N VAL A 59 12.48 -3.96 0.82
CA VAL A 59 13.33 -2.90 1.40
C VAL A 59 13.65 -3.22 2.86
N THR A 60 12.67 -3.68 3.64
CA THR A 60 12.88 -4.11 5.03
C THR A 60 13.92 -5.23 5.10
N LEU A 61 13.80 -6.26 4.25
CA LEU A 61 14.74 -7.37 4.20
C LEU A 61 16.17 -6.90 3.89
N ILE A 62 16.34 -6.12 2.81
CA ILE A 62 17.65 -5.64 2.36
C ILE A 62 18.30 -4.77 3.45
N THR A 63 17.55 -3.83 4.01
CA THR A 63 18.08 -2.90 5.03
C THR A 63 18.36 -3.57 6.36
N SER A 64 17.59 -4.60 6.74
CA SER A 64 17.88 -5.44 7.91
C SER A 64 19.18 -6.23 7.72
N ILE A 65 19.42 -6.80 6.53
CA ILE A 65 20.68 -7.47 6.21
C ILE A 65 21.84 -6.48 6.27
N MET A 66 21.68 -5.29 5.70
CA MET A 66 22.69 -4.24 5.76
C MET A 66 22.97 -3.77 7.20
N PHE A 67 21.95 -3.67 8.04
CA PHE A 67 22.10 -3.36 9.45
C PHE A 67 22.94 -4.42 10.17
N LEU A 68 22.64 -5.71 9.98
CA LEU A 68 23.42 -6.79 10.59
C LEU A 68 24.88 -6.81 10.12
N ALA A 69 25.13 -6.48 8.86
CA ALA A 69 26.48 -6.43 8.30
C ALA A 69 27.30 -5.21 8.74
N THR A 70 26.65 -4.07 8.99
CA THR A 70 27.34 -2.78 9.22
C THR A 70 27.18 -2.21 10.63
N GLN A 71 26.23 -2.72 11.40
CA GLN A 71 25.76 -2.16 12.69
C GLN A 71 25.40 -0.67 12.64
N ASN A 72 25.05 -0.16 11.47
CA ASN A 72 24.69 1.25 11.27
C ASN A 72 23.19 1.46 11.54
N GLU A 73 22.86 2.17 12.61
CA GLU A 73 21.47 2.48 13.04
C GLU A 73 20.62 3.12 11.94
N ARG A 74 21.23 3.81 10.95
CA ARG A 74 20.48 4.36 9.82
C ARG A 74 19.75 3.28 9.02
N HIS A 75 20.35 2.10 8.87
CA HIS A 75 19.70 0.98 8.18
C HIS A 75 18.54 0.41 8.99
N ASP A 76 18.67 0.35 10.32
CA ASP A 76 17.60 -0.07 11.22
C ASP A 76 16.40 0.88 11.17
N HIS A 77 16.66 2.20 11.21
CA HIS A 77 15.61 3.22 11.07
C HIS A 77 14.85 3.13 9.74
N ILE A 78 15.54 2.76 8.64
CA ILE A 78 14.87 2.55 7.35
C ILE A 78 14.06 1.24 7.38
N ALA A 79 14.60 0.18 7.97
CA ALA A 79 13.94 -1.11 8.07
C ALA A 79 12.61 -0.99 8.84
N ILE A 80 12.60 -0.36 10.02
CA ILE A 80 11.38 -0.18 10.81
C ILE A 80 10.35 0.69 10.08
N SER A 81 10.79 1.80 9.48
CA SER A 81 9.91 2.69 8.72
C SER A 81 9.27 1.97 7.51
N SER A 82 10.05 1.13 6.83
CA SER A 82 9.57 0.36 5.69
C SER A 82 8.62 -0.77 6.12
N ALA A 83 8.89 -1.42 7.25
CA ALA A 83 8.04 -2.47 7.80
C ALA A 83 6.65 -1.92 8.17
N GLU A 84 6.57 -0.74 8.80
CA GLU A 84 5.30 -0.07 9.12
C GLU A 84 4.47 0.19 7.86
N ILE A 85 5.10 0.71 6.80
CA ILE A 85 4.45 0.91 5.49
C ILE A 85 3.95 -0.44 4.95
N GLY A 86 4.78 -1.48 4.99
CA GLY A 86 4.43 -2.83 4.54
C GLY A 86 3.18 -3.36 5.24
N VAL A 87 3.11 -3.26 6.56
CA VAL A 87 1.96 -3.73 7.36
C VAL A 87 0.67 -2.99 6.97
N ILE A 88 0.72 -1.67 6.80
CA ILE A 88 -0.44 -0.87 6.40
C ILE A 88 -0.95 -1.31 5.03
N PHE A 89 -0.06 -1.41 4.03
CA PHE A 89 -0.45 -1.77 2.67
C PHE A 89 -0.87 -3.25 2.54
N THR A 90 -0.28 -4.16 3.30
CA THR A 90 -0.75 -5.55 3.38
C THR A 90 -2.16 -5.62 3.96
N THR A 91 -2.43 -4.86 5.02
CA THR A 91 -3.77 -4.79 5.61
C THR A 91 -4.77 -4.26 4.58
N MET A 92 -4.43 -3.18 3.87
CA MET A 92 -5.26 -2.66 2.78
C MET A 92 -5.47 -3.69 1.67
N ASN A 93 -4.44 -4.44 1.30
CA ASN A 93 -4.51 -5.47 0.26
C ASN A 93 -5.45 -6.62 0.65
N ILE A 94 -5.33 -7.14 1.88
CA ILE A 94 -6.18 -8.23 2.38
C ILE A 94 -7.64 -7.77 2.48
N VAL A 95 -7.89 -6.60 3.08
CA VAL A 95 -9.25 -6.07 3.23
C VAL A 95 -9.90 -5.81 1.88
N SER A 96 -9.19 -5.13 0.96
CA SER A 96 -9.73 -4.84 -0.37
C SER A 96 -9.97 -6.10 -1.20
N GLY A 97 -9.09 -7.10 -1.09
CA GLY A 97 -9.27 -8.40 -1.74
C GLY A 97 -10.51 -9.12 -1.22
N SER A 98 -10.73 -9.11 0.09
CA SER A 98 -11.91 -9.71 0.71
C SER A 98 -13.21 -9.02 0.30
N VAL A 99 -13.23 -7.67 0.27
CA VAL A 99 -14.37 -6.88 -0.21
C VAL A 99 -14.70 -7.18 -1.67
N TRP A 100 -13.68 -7.33 -2.51
CA TRP A 100 -13.87 -7.69 -3.91
C TRP A 100 -14.37 -9.15 -4.09
N ALA A 101 -13.86 -10.09 -3.29
CA ALA A 101 -14.23 -11.50 -3.38
C ALA A 101 -15.71 -11.75 -3.10
N ARG A 102 -16.32 -11.00 -2.17
CA ARG A 102 -17.73 -11.21 -1.78
C ARG A 102 -18.72 -11.17 -2.95
N PRO A 103 -18.80 -10.12 -3.77
CA PRO A 103 -19.73 -10.08 -4.91
C PRO A 103 -19.31 -10.96 -6.09
N VAL A 104 -18.02 -11.29 -6.25
CA VAL A 104 -17.53 -12.04 -7.41
C VAL A 104 -17.54 -13.56 -7.18
N TRP A 105 -17.16 -14.01 -5.99
CA TRP A 105 -17.05 -15.43 -5.62
C TRP A 105 -18.08 -15.85 -4.57
N ASN A 106 -18.99 -14.95 -4.17
CA ASN A 106 -19.98 -15.18 -3.11
C ASN A 106 -19.37 -15.57 -1.74
N THR A 107 -18.08 -15.29 -1.54
CA THR A 107 -17.31 -15.64 -0.33
C THR A 107 -16.27 -14.55 -0.06
N TRP A 108 -15.90 -14.35 1.21
CA TRP A 108 -14.92 -13.32 1.60
C TRP A 108 -13.48 -13.78 1.47
N TRP A 109 -13.29 -15.10 1.50
CA TRP A 109 -12.01 -15.79 1.43
C TRP A 109 -12.30 -17.26 1.12
N THR A 110 -11.53 -17.86 0.22
CA THR A 110 -11.54 -19.31 -0.03
C THR A 110 -10.15 -19.87 0.22
N TRP A 111 -10.11 -21.08 0.77
CA TRP A 111 -8.87 -21.82 1.01
C TRP A 111 -8.76 -22.99 0.03
N ASP A 112 -9.32 -22.84 -1.18
CA ASP A 112 -9.38 -23.94 -2.14
C ASP A 112 -7.95 -24.46 -2.44
N PRO A 113 -7.76 -25.79 -2.54
CA PRO A 113 -6.44 -26.43 -2.72
C PRO A 113 -5.67 -25.97 -3.96
#